data_AF-A0ABD3FIK0-F1
#
_entry.id   AF-A0ABD3FIK0-F1
#
_cell.length_a   1.000
_cell.length_b   1.000
_cell.length_c   1.000
_cell.angle_alpha   90.00
_cell.angle_beta   90.00
_cell.angle_gamma   90.00
#
_symmetry.space_group_name_H-M   'P 1'
#
loop_
_entity.id
_entity.type
_entity.pdbx_description
1 polymer ?
#
loop_
_entity_poly.entity_id
_entity_poly.type
_entity_poly.pdbx_seq_one_letter_code
_entity_poly.pdbx_strand_id
1 'polypeptide(L)'
;METEVKRRLGPHVQRRGDGFTEAESMGLLQLVRARWRDGWDVVAQLHNAQFAKHSRSADSLKKKFSRLYRANIPPRGAKNHQAITFAHVVHKEMLEGVPPAPGAIVPGIESATPVDSSEASFQPPPADDRVQDGTTESEHSWVDTAAEVPPGATTATVATASPSAVPIPAPVATPPPAATRPRARGSLPTTDWQNPATVFPPEATPLPTDDLLTSVLKVVLRSQYQRDLDREEERQRRDEERQRRREEVEQRRQEEEHRRDEEREERRHRNEERTEERAENRRRHEQFMQMMMLLVGKNGSPQPRDTEC
;
A
#
# COMPACT_ATOMS: atom_id res chain seq x y z
N MET A 1 -10.16 -18.67 53.79
CA MET A 1 -10.92 -19.59 52.93
C MET A 1 -11.16 -18.88 51.62
N GLU A 2 -10.28 -19.14 50.66
CA GLU A 2 -10.24 -18.54 49.33
C GLU A 2 -11.04 -19.43 48.38
N THR A 3 -12.01 -18.86 47.67
CA THR A 3 -12.65 -19.54 46.54
C THR A 3 -12.42 -18.71 45.28
N GLU A 4 -11.33 -19.04 44.59
CA GLU A 4 -11.02 -18.59 43.23
C GLU A 4 -12.11 -19.07 42.26
N VAL A 5 -12.97 -18.15 41.82
CA VAL A 5 -13.87 -18.39 40.69
C VAL A 5 -13.05 -18.23 39.40
N LYS A 6 -12.32 -19.28 39.05
CA LYS A 6 -11.62 -19.43 37.77
C LYS A 6 -12.64 -19.59 36.64
N ARG A 7 -13.27 -18.48 36.24
CA ARG A 7 -14.09 -18.41 35.03
C ARG A 7 -13.18 -18.74 33.85
N ARG A 8 -13.38 -19.93 33.29
CA ARG A 8 -12.76 -20.38 32.04
C ARG A 8 -13.16 -19.40 30.94
N LEU A 9 -12.30 -18.41 30.68
CA LEU A 9 -12.29 -17.66 29.43
C LEU A 9 -12.07 -18.69 28.33
N GLY A 10 -13.12 -19.05 27.61
CA GLY A 10 -13.00 -19.86 26.40
C GLY A 10 -12.02 -19.19 25.44
N PRO A 11 -11.31 -19.95 24.59
CA PRO A 11 -10.39 -19.39 23.61
C PRO A 11 -11.14 -18.35 22.79
N HIS A 12 -10.76 -17.09 22.95
CA HIS A 12 -11.35 -15.98 22.19
C HIS A 12 -10.97 -16.20 20.73
N VAL A 13 -11.90 -16.80 19.97
CA VAL A 13 -11.69 -17.13 18.56
C VAL A 13 -11.63 -15.82 17.82
N GLN A 14 -10.40 -15.42 17.47
CA GLN A 14 -10.12 -14.24 16.69
C GLN A 14 -10.86 -14.34 15.36
N ARG A 15 -11.94 -13.57 15.21
CA ARG A 15 -12.75 -13.58 14.00
C ARG A 15 -11.90 -13.02 12.86
N ARG A 16 -11.91 -13.71 11.71
CA ARG A 16 -11.32 -13.17 10.48
C ARG A 16 -11.92 -11.79 10.22
N GLY A 17 -11.07 -10.76 10.21
CA GLY A 17 -11.49 -9.36 10.03
C GLY A 17 -11.30 -8.48 11.25
N ASP A 18 -10.91 -9.02 12.40
CA ASP A 18 -10.57 -8.19 13.56
C ASP A 18 -9.21 -7.51 13.33
N GLY A 19 -9.31 -6.27 12.82
CA GLY A 19 -8.17 -5.43 12.46
C GLY A 19 -7.33 -5.07 13.68
N PHE A 20 -6.24 -4.34 13.44
CA PHE A 20 -5.48 -3.74 14.54
C PHE A 20 -6.19 -2.49 15.01
N THR A 21 -6.48 -2.43 16.30
CA THR A 21 -6.95 -1.18 16.90
C THR A 21 -5.80 -0.15 16.91
N GLU A 22 -6.15 1.13 17.06
CA GLU A 22 -5.13 2.20 17.14
C GLU A 22 -4.24 2.03 18.38
N ALA A 23 -4.84 1.70 19.54
CA ALA A 23 -4.11 1.40 20.77
C ALA A 23 -3.17 0.20 20.62
N GLU A 24 -3.62 -0.87 19.95
CA GLU A 24 -2.79 -2.05 19.65
C GLU A 24 -1.64 -1.68 18.69
N SER A 25 -1.91 -0.84 17.68
CA SER A 25 -0.90 -0.36 16.75
C SER A 25 0.16 0.50 17.46
N MET A 26 -0.26 1.38 18.37
CA MET A 26 0.66 2.22 19.17
C MET A 26 1.48 1.38 20.16
N GLY A 27 0.85 0.44 20.86
CA GLY A 27 1.55 -0.47 21.77
C GLY A 27 2.59 -1.33 21.04
N LEU A 28 2.24 -1.85 19.85
CA LEU A 28 3.19 -2.54 18.97
C LEU A 28 4.40 -1.67 18.66
N LEU A 29 4.19 -0.41 18.26
CA LEU A 29 5.30 0.48 17.87
C LEU A 29 6.23 0.79 19.04
N GLN A 30 5.69 0.98 20.25
CA GLN A 30 6.50 1.17 21.46
C GLN A 30 7.35 -0.07 21.77
N LEU A 31 6.78 -1.27 21.67
CA LEU A 31 7.51 -2.52 21.87
C LEU A 31 8.60 -2.73 20.81
N VAL A 32 8.31 -2.47 19.54
CA VAL A 32 9.30 -2.55 18.45
C VAL A 32 10.43 -1.57 18.71
N ARG A 33 10.13 -0.31 19.04
CA ARG A 33 11.15 0.69 19.37
C ARG A 33 12.10 0.22 20.48
N ALA A 34 11.54 -0.37 21.54
CA ALA A 34 12.31 -0.81 22.70
C ALA A 34 13.09 -2.12 22.47
N ARG A 35 12.53 -3.07 21.73
CA ARG A 35 13.02 -4.48 21.69
C ARG A 35 13.11 -5.13 20.31
N TRP A 36 13.18 -4.35 19.23
CA TRP A 36 13.30 -4.93 17.88
C TRP A 36 14.56 -5.80 17.69
N ARG A 37 15.63 -5.51 18.44
CA ARG A 37 16.90 -6.27 18.40
C ARG A 37 16.79 -7.66 19.02
N ASP A 38 15.89 -7.83 19.98
CA ASP A 38 15.66 -9.10 20.68
C ASP A 38 14.91 -10.10 19.79
N GLY A 39 14.36 -9.63 18.66
CA GLY A 39 13.64 -10.42 17.67
C GLY A 39 12.12 -10.28 17.77
N TRP A 40 11.45 -10.62 16.67
CA TRP A 40 10.00 -10.48 16.55
C TRP A 40 9.20 -11.43 17.45
N ASP A 41 9.78 -12.56 17.85
CA ASP A 41 9.14 -13.52 18.75
C ASP A 41 8.98 -12.95 20.17
N VAL A 42 10.00 -12.25 20.68
CA VAL A 42 9.95 -11.55 21.98
C VAL A 42 8.94 -10.42 21.94
N VAL A 43 8.92 -9.64 20.85
CA VAL A 43 7.93 -8.58 20.64
C VAL A 43 6.51 -9.16 20.64
N ALA A 44 6.29 -10.29 19.96
CA ALA A 44 4.99 -10.96 19.93
C ALA A 44 4.55 -11.48 21.30
N GLN A 45 5.47 -12.06 22.07
CA GLN A 45 5.18 -12.52 23.43
C GLN A 45 4.76 -11.36 24.34
N LEU A 46 5.50 -10.25 24.33
CA LEU A 46 5.18 -9.06 25.13
C LEU A 46 3.88 -8.40 24.66
N HIS A 47 3.66 -8.32 23.35
CA HIS A 47 2.43 -7.78 22.79
C HIS A 47 1.21 -8.59 23.24
N ASN A 48 1.28 -9.93 23.16
CA ASN A 48 0.18 -10.80 23.57
C ASN A 48 -0.06 -10.77 25.09
N ALA A 49 0.98 -10.48 25.89
CA ALA A 49 0.83 -10.23 27.32
C ALA A 49 0.09 -8.92 27.61
N GLN A 50 0.36 -7.85 26.84
CA GLN A 50 -0.32 -6.56 26.96
C GLN A 50 -1.76 -6.61 26.42
N PHE A 51 -1.97 -7.30 25.29
CA PHE A 51 -3.24 -7.38 24.58
C PHE A 51 -3.78 -8.80 24.57
N ALA A 52 -4.11 -9.34 25.76
CA ALA A 52 -4.58 -10.72 25.93
C ALA A 52 -5.84 -11.09 25.12
N LYS A 53 -6.60 -10.08 24.66
CA LYS A 53 -7.77 -10.28 23.78
C LYS A 53 -7.39 -10.62 22.33
N HIS A 54 -6.21 -10.21 21.86
CA HIS A 54 -5.80 -10.35 20.47
C HIS A 54 -4.47 -11.12 20.40
N SER A 55 -4.54 -12.43 20.14
CA SER A 55 -3.34 -13.25 20.00
C SER A 55 -2.72 -13.07 18.61
N ARG A 56 -1.69 -12.24 18.49
CA ARG A 56 -1.00 -11.97 17.22
C ARG A 56 0.27 -12.81 17.11
N SER A 57 0.55 -13.30 15.90
CA SER A 57 1.84 -13.95 15.59
C SER A 57 2.92 -12.92 15.24
N ALA A 58 4.19 -13.27 15.44
CA ALA A 58 5.33 -12.44 15.06
C ALA A 58 5.26 -11.94 13.61
N ASP A 59 4.90 -12.82 12.66
CA ASP A 59 4.71 -12.45 11.25
C ASP A 59 3.59 -11.44 11.04
N SER A 60 2.50 -11.55 11.79
CA SER A 60 1.36 -10.61 11.67
C SER A 60 1.73 -9.22 12.18
N LEU A 61 2.47 -9.13 13.28
CA LEU A 61 2.99 -7.88 13.83
C LEU A 61 4.02 -7.25 12.88
N LYS A 62 4.95 -8.05 12.35
CA LYS A 62 5.92 -7.62 11.35
C LYS A 62 5.24 -7.07 10.10
N LYS A 63 4.25 -7.80 9.56
CA LYS A 63 3.44 -7.33 8.41
C LYS A 63 2.70 -6.03 8.72
N LYS A 64 2.11 -5.90 9.91
CA LYS A 64 1.41 -4.67 10.33
C LYS A 64 2.39 -3.50 10.42
N PHE A 65 3.54 -3.68 11.06
CA PHE A 65 4.60 -2.67 11.13
C PHE A 65 5.08 -2.27 9.72
N SER A 66 5.34 -3.26 8.86
CA SER A 66 5.74 -3.02 7.47
C SER A 66 4.72 -2.21 6.68
N ARG A 67 3.44 -2.45 6.92
CA ARG A 67 2.37 -1.68 6.29
C ARG A 67 2.29 -0.24 6.82
N LEU A 68 2.53 -0.02 8.11
CA LEU A 68 2.48 1.31 8.72
C LEU A 68 3.62 2.21 8.22
N TYR A 69 4.88 1.75 8.24
CA TYR A 69 6.01 2.60 7.82
C TYR A 69 6.08 2.78 6.29
N ARG A 70 5.45 1.91 5.50
CA ARG A 70 5.33 2.10 4.04
C ARG A 70 4.14 2.97 3.64
N ALA A 71 3.21 3.21 4.56
CA ALA A 71 2.06 4.06 4.27
C ALA A 71 2.50 5.53 4.19
N ASN A 72 1.89 6.28 3.28
CA ASN A 72 2.07 7.72 3.18
C ASN A 72 1.49 8.38 4.44
N ILE A 73 2.21 9.37 4.97
CA ILE A 73 1.79 10.14 6.15
C ILE A 73 0.50 10.89 5.79
N PRO A 74 -0.65 10.54 6.38
CA PRO A 74 -1.91 11.24 6.11
C PRO A 74 -1.86 12.67 6.67
N PRO A 75 -2.70 13.60 6.18
CA PRO A 75 -2.83 14.92 6.80
C PRO A 75 -3.19 14.81 8.28
N ARG A 76 -2.76 15.81 9.06
CA ARG A 76 -2.96 15.86 10.52
C ARG A 76 -4.45 15.76 10.85
N GLY A 77 -4.82 14.83 11.73
CA GLY A 77 -6.22 14.57 12.13
C GLY A 77 -6.89 13.37 11.44
N ALA A 78 -6.26 12.78 10.42
CA ALA A 78 -6.77 11.54 9.84
C ALA A 78 -6.55 10.32 10.76
N LYS A 79 -7.41 9.30 10.63
CA LYS A 79 -7.31 8.05 11.39
C LYS A 79 -5.94 7.40 11.19
N ASN A 80 -5.28 7.00 12.29
CA ASN A 80 -3.92 6.42 12.30
C ASN A 80 -2.77 7.38 11.96
N HIS A 81 -3.00 8.69 11.85
CA HIS A 81 -1.92 9.66 11.60
C HIS A 81 -0.78 9.49 12.61
N GLN A 82 -1.10 9.37 13.91
CA GLN A 82 -0.09 9.18 14.96
C GLN A 82 0.70 7.88 14.79
N ALA A 83 0.02 6.77 14.53
CA ALA A 83 0.65 5.46 14.35
C ALA A 83 1.57 5.42 13.13
N ILE A 84 1.17 6.02 12.00
CA ILE A 84 1.98 6.06 10.78
C ILE A 84 3.23 6.93 11.00
N THR A 85 3.06 8.15 11.51
CA THR A 85 4.19 9.05 11.81
C THR A 85 5.17 8.40 12.78
N PHE A 86 4.67 7.76 13.84
CA PHE A 86 5.52 7.07 14.81
C PHE A 86 6.22 5.84 14.21
N ALA A 87 5.57 5.10 13.30
CA ALA A 87 6.19 3.99 12.60
C ALA A 87 7.38 4.41 11.73
N HIS A 88 7.29 5.57 11.06
CA HIS A 88 8.41 6.14 10.30
C HIS A 88 9.60 6.46 11.21
N VAL A 89 9.35 7.06 12.38
CA VAL A 89 10.39 7.35 13.38
C VAL A 89 11.06 6.06 13.86
N VAL A 90 10.27 5.06 14.26
CA VAL A 90 10.80 3.77 14.72
C VAL A 90 11.60 3.07 13.63
N HIS A 91 11.12 3.06 12.39
CA HIS A 91 11.84 2.47 11.26
C HIS A 91 13.17 3.19 10.99
N LYS A 92 13.20 4.52 11.07
CA LYS A 92 14.43 5.31 10.95
C LYS A 92 15.44 4.96 12.06
N GLU A 93 14.99 4.89 13.32
CA GLU A 93 15.84 4.48 14.45
C GLU A 93 16.39 3.05 14.28
N MET A 94 15.58 2.12 13.76
CA MET A 94 16.00 0.75 13.45
C MET A 94 17.11 0.71 12.40
N LEU A 95 17.04 1.56 11.37
CA LEU A 95 18.04 1.63 10.30
C LEU A 95 19.34 2.30 10.76
N GLU A 96 19.22 3.39 11.52
CA GLU A 96 20.37 4.12 12.05
C GLU A 96 21.12 3.29 13.11
N GLY A 97 20.47 2.28 13.68
CA GLY A 97 21.09 1.40 14.66
C GLY A 97 21.51 2.12 15.95
N VAL A 98 21.00 3.34 16.18
CA VAL A 98 21.25 4.09 17.41
C VAL A 98 20.36 3.50 18.50
N PRO A 99 20.93 2.83 19.52
CA PRO A 99 20.11 2.40 20.64
C PRO A 99 19.53 3.64 21.33
N PRO A 100 18.24 3.65 21.71
CA PRO A 100 17.72 4.71 22.56
C PRO A 100 18.58 4.73 23.82
N ALA A 101 19.18 5.89 24.13
CA ALA A 101 20.04 6.03 25.29
C ALA A 101 19.29 5.50 26.53
N PRO A 102 19.85 4.54 27.28
CA PRO A 102 19.20 3.97 28.45
C PRO A 102 19.02 5.11 29.48
N GLY A 103 17.79 5.64 29.58
CA GLY A 103 17.47 6.79 30.42
C GLY A 103 16.70 7.92 29.73
N ALA A 104 16.50 7.87 28.40
CA ALA A 104 15.59 8.80 27.73
C ALA A 104 14.13 8.44 28.06
N ILE A 105 13.65 8.94 29.20
CA ILE A 105 12.23 8.95 29.54
C ILE A 105 11.53 9.79 28.46
N VAL A 106 10.75 9.12 27.62
CA VAL A 106 9.92 9.78 26.60
C VAL A 106 8.99 10.74 27.34
N PRO A 107 8.93 12.04 26.97
CA PRO A 107 7.96 12.95 27.56
C PRO A 107 6.57 12.39 27.28
N GLY A 108 5.89 12.01 28.36
CA GLY A 108 4.51 11.57 28.32
C GLY A 108 3.66 12.62 27.63
N ILE A 109 2.76 12.16 26.78
CA ILE A 109 1.68 12.93 26.19
C ILE A 109 0.72 13.30 27.31
N GLU A 110 1.09 14.27 28.14
CA GLU A 110 0.19 14.98 29.02
C GLU A 110 0.57 16.46 29.05
N SER A 111 -0.44 17.27 28.78
CA SER A 111 -0.52 18.72 28.96
C SER A 111 0.14 19.61 27.90
N ALA A 112 -0.75 20.35 27.25
CA ALA A 112 -0.47 21.58 26.54
C ALA A 112 0.30 22.57 27.43
N THR A 113 1.43 23.05 26.92
CA THR A 113 1.98 24.37 27.28
C THR A 113 2.50 25.01 25.99
N PRO A 114 2.00 26.20 25.60
CA PRO A 114 2.58 26.96 24.51
C PRO A 114 3.79 27.72 25.08
N VAL A 115 5.00 27.37 24.65
CA VAL A 115 6.20 28.15 25.00
C VAL A 115 6.97 28.44 23.72
N ASP A 116 6.96 29.73 23.40
CA ASP A 116 7.84 30.55 22.58
C ASP A 116 8.63 29.91 21.43
N SER A 117 8.22 30.33 20.23
CA SER A 117 8.98 30.27 18.99
C SER A 117 10.20 31.20 19.08
N SER A 118 11.37 30.65 19.39
CA SER A 118 12.64 31.31 19.07
C SER A 118 13.02 31.07 17.61
N GLU A 119 12.75 32.10 16.82
CA GLU A 119 13.47 32.58 15.65
C GLU A 119 14.80 31.87 15.35
N ALA A 120 14.77 30.87 14.47
CA ALA A 120 15.93 30.41 13.72
C ALA A 120 15.64 30.65 12.23
N SER A 121 16.17 31.76 11.75
CA SER A 121 16.19 32.19 10.37
C SER A 121 16.77 31.08 9.48
N PHE A 122 15.92 30.49 8.63
CA PHE A 122 16.33 29.67 7.51
C PHE A 122 15.82 30.32 6.23
N GLN A 123 16.76 30.91 5.51
CA GLN A 123 16.58 31.57 4.24
C GLN A 123 16.45 30.50 3.13
N PRO A 124 15.32 30.41 2.41
CA PRO A 124 15.23 29.53 1.24
C PRO A 124 15.91 30.20 0.03
N PRO A 125 16.61 29.45 -0.85
CA PRO A 125 17.10 29.97 -2.12
C PRO A 125 15.94 30.28 -3.08
N PRO A 126 16.13 31.24 -4.01
CA PRO A 126 15.08 31.73 -4.89
C PRO A 126 14.59 30.64 -5.85
N ALA A 127 13.26 30.56 -5.97
CA ALA A 127 12.57 29.75 -6.95
C ALA A 127 12.71 30.39 -8.34
N ASP A 128 13.21 29.61 -9.29
CA ASP A 128 13.06 29.89 -10.72
C ASP A 128 11.60 29.70 -11.13
N ASP A 129 11.10 30.71 -11.85
CA ASP A 129 9.79 30.79 -12.48
C ASP A 129 9.40 29.51 -13.23
N ARG A 130 8.34 28.86 -12.78
CA ARG A 130 7.54 27.96 -13.61
C ARG A 130 6.07 28.27 -13.47
N VAL A 131 5.61 29.08 -14.42
CA VAL A 131 4.23 29.30 -14.87
C VAL A 131 3.30 28.17 -14.43
N GLN A 132 2.48 28.46 -13.42
CA GLN A 132 1.36 27.62 -13.00
C GLN A 132 0.09 28.34 -13.41
N ASP A 133 -0.42 27.97 -14.59
CA ASP A 133 -1.76 28.36 -15.03
C ASP A 133 -2.80 27.71 -14.12
N GLY A 134 -3.80 28.52 -13.77
CA GLY A 134 -4.77 28.24 -12.73
C GLY A 134 -5.79 27.18 -13.09
N THR A 135 -6.29 26.50 -12.06
CA THR A 135 -7.71 26.14 -11.99
C THR A 135 -8.10 26.02 -10.52
N THR A 136 -8.82 27.03 -10.07
CA THR A 136 -9.54 27.06 -8.80
C THR A 136 -10.71 26.08 -8.82
N GLU A 137 -11.24 25.82 -7.63
CA GLU A 137 -12.61 25.37 -7.31
C GLU A 137 -13.02 23.90 -7.56
N SER A 138 -12.98 23.11 -6.50
CA SER A 138 -14.24 22.61 -5.88
C SER A 138 -13.92 21.72 -4.69
N GLU A 139 -13.91 22.35 -3.53
CA GLU A 139 -14.55 21.78 -2.34
C GLU A 139 -16.00 21.43 -2.72
N HIS A 140 -16.60 20.39 -2.12
CA HIS A 140 -18.02 20.27 -1.74
C HIS A 140 -18.42 18.78 -1.61
N SER A 141 -18.93 18.47 -0.42
CA SER A 141 -19.98 17.47 -0.18
C SER A 141 -19.60 16.00 -0.08
N TRP A 142 -19.09 15.61 1.09
CA TRP A 142 -19.35 14.27 1.65
C TRP A 142 -20.30 14.45 2.84
N VAL A 143 -21.59 14.60 2.57
CA VAL A 143 -22.64 14.44 3.58
C VAL A 143 -23.46 13.20 3.26
N ASP A 144 -23.54 12.37 4.31
CA ASP A 144 -24.47 11.29 4.59
C ASP A 144 -25.59 10.99 3.59
N THR A 145 -25.69 9.70 3.24
CA THR A 145 -26.99 9.11 2.92
C THR A 145 -27.17 7.87 3.77
N ALA A 146 -27.77 8.10 4.94
CA ALA A 146 -28.38 7.07 5.76
C ALA A 146 -29.46 6.36 4.94
N ALA A 147 -29.46 5.03 5.03
CA ALA A 147 -30.44 4.16 4.41
C ALA A 147 -31.81 4.33 5.09
N GLU A 148 -32.77 4.87 4.33
CA GLU A 148 -34.18 4.88 4.70
C GLU A 148 -34.84 3.57 4.24
N VAL A 149 -35.42 2.84 5.19
CA VAL A 149 -36.20 1.62 5.00
C VAL A 149 -37.67 2.02 4.87
N PRO A 150 -38.41 1.65 3.81
CA PRO A 150 -39.86 1.73 3.83
C PRO A 150 -40.50 0.43 4.36
N PRO A 151 -41.60 0.52 5.14
CA PRO A 151 -42.34 -0.64 5.61
C PRO A 151 -43.47 -1.03 4.64
N GLY A 152 -43.68 -2.34 4.52
CA GLY A 152 -45.02 -2.93 4.36
C GLY A 152 -45.59 -3.09 2.94
N ALA A 153 -45.61 -4.33 2.45
CA ALA A 153 -46.77 -4.87 1.73
C ALA A 153 -46.76 -6.42 1.80
N THR A 154 -47.69 -6.93 2.59
CA THR A 154 -48.14 -8.32 2.69
C THR A 154 -48.67 -8.82 1.34
N THR A 155 -48.22 -9.97 0.87
CA THR A 155 -49.07 -10.98 0.21
C THR A 155 -48.43 -12.36 0.33
N ALA A 156 -49.24 -13.32 0.75
CA ALA A 156 -48.89 -14.72 0.90
C ALA A 156 -49.10 -15.47 -0.42
N THR A 157 -48.21 -16.39 -0.80
CA THR A 157 -48.58 -17.59 -1.56
C THR A 157 -47.51 -18.70 -1.46
N VAL A 158 -47.90 -19.80 -0.81
CA VAL A 158 -47.69 -21.24 -1.11
C VAL A 158 -46.30 -21.75 -1.58
N ALA A 159 -45.88 -22.79 -0.87
CA ALA A 159 -44.84 -23.80 -1.11
C ALA A 159 -44.54 -24.15 -2.59
N THR A 160 -43.32 -24.65 -2.89
CA THR A 160 -43.01 -26.09 -3.11
C THR A 160 -41.50 -26.28 -3.45
N ALA A 161 -40.94 -27.38 -2.96
CA ALA A 161 -39.80 -28.16 -3.48
C ALA A 161 -38.35 -27.60 -3.47
N SER A 162 -37.53 -28.27 -2.65
CA SER A 162 -36.09 -28.51 -2.87
C SER A 162 -35.79 -29.02 -4.28
N PRO A 163 -34.59 -28.73 -4.78
CA PRO A 163 -33.73 -29.84 -5.19
C PRO A 163 -32.28 -29.73 -4.71
N SER A 164 -31.87 -30.82 -4.06
CA SER A 164 -30.61 -31.55 -4.24
C SER A 164 -29.33 -30.76 -4.52
N ALA A 165 -28.47 -30.73 -3.50
CA ALA A 165 -27.05 -30.41 -3.61
C ALA A 165 -26.33 -31.39 -4.55
N VAL A 166 -25.57 -30.85 -5.49
CA VAL A 166 -24.57 -31.58 -6.27
C VAL A 166 -23.19 -31.29 -5.66
N PRO A 167 -22.41 -32.30 -5.25
CA PRO A 167 -21.06 -32.08 -4.74
C PRO A 167 -20.10 -31.74 -5.88
N ILE A 168 -19.48 -30.55 -5.80
CA ILE A 168 -18.36 -30.16 -6.66
C ILE A 168 -17.09 -30.86 -6.15
N PRO A 169 -16.35 -31.60 -6.99
CA PRO A 169 -15.11 -32.25 -6.58
C PRO A 169 -14.00 -31.23 -6.28
N ALA A 170 -13.34 -31.42 -5.15
CA ALA A 170 -12.20 -30.63 -4.69
C ALA A 170 -11.00 -30.76 -5.66
N PRO A 171 -10.32 -29.66 -6.02
CA PRO A 171 -9.06 -29.75 -6.74
C PRO A 171 -7.96 -30.29 -5.82
N VAL A 172 -7.26 -31.28 -6.36
CA VAL A 172 -6.08 -31.97 -5.83
C VAL A 172 -5.03 -30.98 -5.32
N ALA A 173 -4.61 -31.19 -4.07
CA ALA A 173 -3.54 -30.43 -3.43
C ALA A 173 -2.19 -30.74 -4.10
N THR A 174 -1.59 -29.73 -4.74
CA THR A 174 -0.20 -29.74 -5.18
C THR A 174 0.72 -29.55 -3.95
N PRO A 175 1.70 -30.42 -3.70
CA PRO A 175 2.65 -30.23 -2.61
C PRO A 175 3.61 -29.06 -2.90
N PRO A 176 4.02 -28.27 -1.88
CA PRO A 176 4.99 -27.20 -2.06
C PRO A 176 6.40 -27.75 -2.32
N PRO A 177 7.22 -27.08 -3.15
CA PRO A 177 8.61 -27.46 -3.36
C PRO A 177 9.43 -27.26 -2.09
N ALA A 178 10.25 -28.27 -1.80
CA ALA A 178 11.13 -28.37 -0.65
C ALA A 178 12.00 -27.12 -0.44
N ALA A 179 12.03 -26.64 0.80
CA ALA A 179 12.93 -25.60 1.26
C ALA A 179 14.40 -26.00 1.01
N THR A 180 15.09 -25.20 0.22
CA THR A 180 16.54 -25.25 0.04
C THR A 180 17.24 -24.91 1.35
N ARG A 181 17.87 -25.93 1.96
CA ARG A 181 18.76 -25.78 3.12
C ARG A 181 19.89 -24.77 2.80
N PRO A 182 20.23 -23.86 3.72
CA PRO A 182 21.42 -23.04 3.59
C PRO A 182 22.66 -23.93 3.71
N ARG A 183 23.39 -24.07 2.60
CA ARG A 183 24.69 -24.73 2.53
C ARG A 183 25.70 -23.89 3.32
N ALA A 184 26.10 -24.39 4.48
CA ALA A 184 27.20 -23.85 5.25
C ALA A 184 28.45 -23.77 4.35
N ARG A 185 28.95 -22.55 4.13
CA ARG A 185 30.22 -22.32 3.45
C ARG A 185 31.32 -22.78 4.40
N GLY A 186 31.96 -23.89 4.06
CA GLY A 186 33.23 -24.28 4.67
C GLY A 186 34.27 -23.20 4.41
N SER A 187 35.01 -22.84 5.45
CA SER A 187 36.20 -22.01 5.41
C SER A 187 37.18 -22.55 4.37
N LEU A 188 37.51 -21.72 3.38
CA LEU A 188 38.60 -22.05 2.44
C LEU A 188 39.92 -22.09 3.21
N PRO A 189 40.80 -23.08 2.95
CA PRO A 189 42.15 -23.07 3.45
C PRO A 189 42.92 -21.91 2.79
N THR A 190 43.51 -21.06 3.63
CA THR A 190 44.51 -20.06 3.26
C THR A 190 45.70 -20.78 2.62
N THR A 191 45.80 -20.70 1.30
CA THR A 191 47.00 -21.07 0.56
C THR A 191 48.09 -20.04 0.88
N ASP A 192 48.92 -20.35 1.88
CA ASP A 192 50.19 -19.66 2.09
C ASP A 192 51.09 -19.93 0.88
N TRP A 193 51.14 -18.97 -0.04
CA TRP A 193 52.18 -18.89 -1.04
C TRP A 193 53.49 -18.53 -0.34
N GLN A 194 54.21 -19.56 0.10
CA GLN A 194 55.58 -19.44 0.56
C GLN A 194 56.43 -18.82 -0.54
N ASN A 195 57.02 -17.69 -0.16
CA ASN A 195 57.83 -16.79 -0.96
C ASN A 195 59.16 -17.47 -1.32
N PRO A 196 59.45 -17.82 -2.59
CA PRO A 196 60.70 -18.49 -2.98
C PRO A 196 61.86 -17.51 -3.17
N ALA A 197 61.97 -16.49 -2.31
CA ALA A 197 62.89 -15.37 -2.51
C ALA A 197 64.27 -15.52 -1.84
N THR A 198 64.58 -16.65 -1.19
CA THR A 198 65.78 -16.76 -0.33
C THR A 198 66.90 -17.68 -0.83
N VAL A 199 66.82 -18.26 -2.04
CA VAL A 199 67.89 -19.15 -2.53
C VAL A 199 68.17 -18.97 -4.02
N PHE A 200 68.69 -17.83 -4.45
CA PHE A 200 69.40 -17.76 -5.74
C PHE A 200 70.67 -16.91 -5.66
N PRO A 201 71.82 -17.41 -6.17
CA PRO A 201 73.09 -16.70 -6.17
C PRO A 201 73.09 -15.56 -7.20
N PRO A 202 73.80 -14.44 -6.93
CA PRO A 202 73.69 -13.18 -7.70
C PRO A 202 74.43 -13.16 -9.05
N GLU A 203 74.81 -14.29 -9.63
CA GLU A 203 75.73 -14.31 -10.79
C GLU A 203 75.24 -15.21 -11.94
N ALA A 204 74.03 -14.97 -12.44
CA ALA A 204 73.55 -15.56 -13.69
C ALA A 204 73.05 -14.46 -14.63
N THR A 205 73.65 -14.45 -15.83
CA THR A 205 73.25 -13.72 -17.03
C THR A 205 71.72 -13.73 -17.23
N PRO A 206 71.09 -12.63 -17.67
CA PRO A 206 69.63 -12.56 -17.85
C PRO A 206 69.21 -13.57 -18.92
N LEU A 207 68.64 -14.68 -18.47
CA LEU A 207 68.12 -15.74 -19.32
C LEU A 207 66.78 -15.30 -19.93
N PRO A 208 66.39 -15.85 -21.10
CA PRO A 208 65.16 -15.53 -21.85
C PRO A 208 63.84 -15.89 -21.12
N THR A 209 63.88 -16.13 -19.81
CA THR A 209 62.75 -16.43 -18.94
C THR A 209 61.81 -15.23 -18.74
N ASP A 210 62.31 -13.99 -18.91
CA ASP A 210 61.50 -12.78 -18.78
C ASP A 210 60.44 -12.64 -19.89
N ASP A 211 60.73 -13.10 -21.11
CA ASP A 211 59.76 -13.05 -22.22
C ASP A 211 58.58 -14.01 -21.97
N LEU A 212 58.86 -15.19 -21.41
CA LEU A 212 57.82 -16.15 -21.05
C LEU A 212 56.94 -15.59 -19.92
N LEU A 213 57.55 -15.06 -18.86
CA LEU A 213 56.82 -14.47 -17.72
C LEU A 213 55.94 -13.30 -18.19
N THR A 214 56.48 -12.44 -19.04
CA THR A 214 55.75 -11.30 -19.63
C THR A 214 54.58 -11.77 -20.49
N SER A 215 54.74 -12.86 -21.26
CA SER A 215 53.66 -13.43 -22.06
C SER A 215 52.53 -13.98 -21.19
N VAL A 216 52.86 -14.71 -20.11
CA VAL A 216 51.88 -15.28 -19.17
C VAL A 216 51.13 -14.16 -18.47
N LEU A 217 51.83 -13.11 -18.01
CA LEU A 217 51.21 -11.95 -17.38
C LEU A 217 50.21 -11.24 -18.32
N LYS A 218 50.56 -11.07 -19.61
CA LYS A 218 49.65 -10.51 -20.62
C LYS A 218 48.40 -11.38 -20.83
N VAL A 219 48.56 -12.70 -20.86
CA VAL A 219 47.43 -13.64 -20.99
C VAL A 219 46.51 -13.58 -19.76
N VAL A 220 47.08 -13.52 -18.56
CA VAL A 220 46.32 -13.40 -17.31
C VAL A 220 45.56 -12.07 -17.25
N LEU A 221 46.22 -10.95 -17.56
CA LEU A 221 45.59 -9.63 -17.62
C LEU A 221 44.48 -9.57 -18.66
N ARG A 222 44.71 -10.13 -19.86
CA ARG A 222 43.68 -10.21 -20.90
C ARG A 222 42.49 -11.08 -20.48
N SER A 223 42.75 -12.21 -19.81
CA SER A 223 41.71 -13.08 -19.27
C SER A 223 40.90 -12.41 -18.15
N GLN A 224 41.57 -11.62 -17.31
CA GLN A 224 40.91 -10.85 -16.26
C GLN A 224 40.02 -9.76 -16.88
N TYR A 225 40.57 -8.97 -17.80
CA TYR A 225 39.83 -7.95 -18.54
C TYR A 225 38.61 -8.53 -19.24
N GLN A 226 38.74 -9.68 -19.89
CA GLN A 226 37.61 -10.35 -20.53
C GLN A 226 36.50 -10.70 -19.53
N ARG A 227 36.84 -11.28 -18.37
CA ARG A 227 35.86 -11.59 -17.33
C ARG A 227 35.21 -10.34 -16.73
N ASP A 228 35.95 -9.26 -16.63
CA ASP A 228 35.41 -7.98 -16.15
C ASP A 228 34.42 -7.38 -17.16
N LEU A 229 34.73 -7.49 -18.46
CA LEU A 229 33.86 -7.07 -19.55
C LEU A 229 32.58 -7.91 -19.58
N ASP A 230 32.68 -9.23 -19.44
CA ASP A 230 31.51 -10.13 -19.36
C ASP A 230 30.62 -9.81 -18.14
N ARG A 231 31.21 -9.45 -16.98
CA ARG A 231 30.46 -9.02 -15.79
C ARG A 231 29.79 -7.66 -15.97
N GLU A 232 30.41 -6.77 -16.72
CA GLU A 232 29.84 -5.46 -17.04
C GLU A 232 28.66 -5.59 -17.99
N GLU A 233 28.80 -6.41 -19.05
CA GLU A 233 27.71 -6.74 -19.96
C GLU A 233 26.54 -7.43 -19.23
N GLU A 234 26.82 -8.36 -18.32
CA GLU A 234 25.76 -8.99 -17.51
C GLU A 234 25.05 -7.98 -16.59
N ARG A 235 25.78 -7.02 -16.01
CA ARG A 235 25.19 -5.93 -15.23
C ARG A 235 24.28 -5.07 -16.08
N GLN A 236 24.78 -4.65 -17.25
CA GLN A 236 24.02 -3.85 -18.20
C GLN A 236 22.73 -4.57 -18.64
N ARG A 237 22.81 -5.85 -18.99
CA ARG A 237 21.64 -6.66 -19.35
C ARG A 237 20.60 -6.72 -18.22
N ARG A 238 21.04 -6.85 -16.97
CA ARG A 238 20.14 -6.86 -15.80
C ARG A 238 19.54 -5.48 -15.51
N ASP A 239 20.25 -4.40 -15.82
CA ASP A 239 19.73 -3.03 -15.71
C ASP A 239 18.69 -2.75 -16.80
N GLU A 240 18.97 -3.12 -18.05
CA GLU A 240 18.03 -3.03 -19.17
C GLU A 240 16.76 -3.87 -18.92
N GLU A 241 16.89 -5.10 -18.40
CA GLU A 241 15.73 -5.92 -18.03
C GLU A 241 14.91 -5.26 -16.91
N ARG A 242 15.57 -4.69 -15.89
CA ARG A 242 14.90 -3.94 -14.82
C ARG A 242 14.19 -2.70 -15.37
N GLN A 243 14.80 -2.02 -16.34
CA GLN A 243 14.21 -0.87 -17.00
C GLN A 243 12.97 -1.27 -17.82
N ARG A 244 13.05 -2.32 -18.64
CA ARG A 244 11.89 -2.83 -19.40
C ARG A 244 10.72 -3.21 -18.49
N ARG A 245 11.00 -3.84 -17.35
CA ARG A 245 9.94 -4.16 -16.37
C ARG A 245 9.30 -2.90 -15.75
N ARG A 246 10.06 -1.82 -15.56
CA ARG A 246 9.50 -0.54 -15.09
C ARG A 246 8.61 0.08 -16.15
N GLU A 247 9.07 0.13 -17.39
CA GLU A 247 8.32 0.65 -18.54
C GLU A 247 7.04 -0.16 -18.79
N GLU A 248 7.07 -1.50 -18.70
CA GLU A 248 5.86 -2.33 -18.84
C GLU A 248 4.84 -2.05 -17.73
N VAL A 249 5.29 -1.90 -16.47
CA VAL A 249 4.41 -1.58 -15.33
C VAL A 249 3.80 -0.19 -15.49
N GLU A 250 4.59 0.77 -15.96
CA GLU A 250 4.12 2.13 -16.23
C GLU A 250 3.11 2.16 -17.38
N GLN A 251 3.36 1.41 -18.45
CA GLN A 251 2.43 1.27 -19.57
C GLN A 251 1.11 0.65 -19.12
N ARG A 252 1.14 -0.42 -18.32
CA ARG A 252 -0.10 -1.02 -17.75
C ARG A 252 -0.85 -0.03 -16.87
N ARG A 253 -0.15 0.81 -16.12
CA ARG A 253 -0.77 1.84 -15.29
C ARG A 253 -1.44 2.91 -16.14
N GLN A 254 -0.79 3.36 -17.21
CA GLN A 254 -1.37 4.32 -18.15
C GLN A 254 -2.60 3.74 -18.87
N GLU A 255 -2.56 2.48 -19.28
CA GLU A 255 -3.70 1.80 -19.91
C GLU A 255 -4.88 1.65 -18.93
N GLU A 256 -4.62 1.29 -17.68
CA GLU A 256 -5.66 1.22 -16.65
C GLU A 256 -6.26 2.60 -16.34
N GLU A 257 -5.44 3.65 -16.31
CA GLU A 257 -5.89 5.03 -16.13
C GLU A 257 -6.75 5.48 -17.30
N HIS A 258 -6.32 5.24 -18.53
CA HIS A 258 -7.09 5.51 -19.74
C HIS A 258 -8.45 4.80 -19.71
N ARG A 259 -8.48 3.53 -19.34
CA ARG A 259 -9.73 2.76 -19.21
C ARG A 259 -10.67 3.35 -18.16
N ARG A 260 -10.14 3.86 -17.05
CA ARG A 260 -10.96 4.52 -16.02
C ARG A 260 -11.49 5.86 -16.51
N ASP A 261 -10.73 6.58 -17.31
CA ASP A 261 -11.16 7.85 -17.89
C ASP A 261 -12.26 7.64 -18.94
N GLU A 262 -12.10 6.66 -19.84
CA GLU A 262 -13.17 6.22 -20.76
C GLU A 262 -14.45 5.82 -20.00
N GLU A 263 -14.33 5.07 -18.89
CA GLU A 263 -15.51 4.71 -18.08
C GLU A 263 -16.18 5.96 -17.46
N ARG A 264 -15.39 6.96 -17.04
CA ARG A 264 -15.94 8.22 -16.51
C ARG A 264 -16.64 9.02 -17.62
N GLU A 265 -16.07 9.07 -18.81
CA GLU A 265 -16.69 9.73 -19.97
C GLU A 265 -17.99 9.04 -20.38
N GLU A 266 -18.01 7.71 -20.43
CA GLU A 266 -19.22 6.95 -20.75
C GLU A 266 -20.32 7.20 -19.70
N ARG A 267 -19.95 7.28 -18.41
CA ARG A 267 -20.90 7.67 -17.34
C ARG A 267 -21.43 9.10 -17.52
N ARG A 268 -20.59 10.04 -17.96
CA ARG A 268 -21.01 11.41 -18.26
C ARG A 268 -22.00 11.41 -19.42
N HIS A 269 -21.69 10.71 -20.51
CA HIS A 269 -22.55 10.59 -21.69
C HIS A 269 -23.92 10.00 -21.33
N ARG A 270 -23.96 8.89 -20.58
CA ARG A 270 -25.24 8.29 -20.14
C ARG A 270 -26.04 9.21 -19.22
N ASN A 271 -25.38 10.04 -18.42
CA ASN A 271 -26.07 11.00 -17.56
C ASN A 271 -26.65 12.17 -18.38
N GLU A 272 -25.87 12.67 -19.33
CA GLU A 272 -26.28 13.70 -20.27
C GLU A 272 -27.49 13.25 -21.10
N GLU A 273 -27.44 12.04 -21.66
CA GLU A 273 -28.56 11.42 -22.38
C GLU A 273 -29.84 11.34 -21.52
N ARG A 274 -29.74 10.92 -20.25
CA ARG A 274 -30.89 10.91 -19.33
C ARG A 274 -31.41 12.32 -19.04
N THR A 275 -30.55 13.33 -18.98
CA THR A 275 -30.99 14.71 -18.77
C THR A 275 -31.70 15.28 -19.99
N GLU A 276 -31.24 14.94 -21.20
CA GLU A 276 -31.90 15.28 -22.46
C GLU A 276 -33.25 14.59 -22.59
N GLU A 277 -33.35 13.29 -22.27
CA GLU A 277 -34.60 12.54 -22.30
C GLU A 277 -35.64 13.17 -21.35
N ARG A 278 -35.23 13.54 -20.13
CA ARG A 278 -36.11 14.26 -19.18
C ARG A 278 -36.54 15.63 -19.72
N ALA A 279 -35.65 16.35 -20.40
CA ALA A 279 -35.97 17.64 -20.99
C ALA A 279 -36.95 17.50 -22.17
N GLU A 280 -36.78 16.50 -23.02
CA GLU A 280 -37.70 16.22 -24.11
C GLU A 280 -39.06 15.77 -23.59
N ASN A 281 -39.09 14.91 -22.56
CA ASN A 281 -40.34 14.48 -21.94
C ASN A 281 -41.10 15.66 -21.32
N ARG A 282 -40.40 16.63 -20.72
CA ARG A 282 -41.02 17.90 -20.28
C ARG A 282 -41.64 18.66 -21.46
N ARG A 283 -40.94 18.81 -22.59
CA ARG A 283 -41.48 19.47 -23.79
C ARG A 283 -42.72 18.75 -24.34
N ARG A 284 -42.68 17.41 -24.43
CA ARG A 284 -43.83 16.60 -24.87
C ARG A 284 -45.02 16.75 -23.93
N HIS A 285 -44.77 16.75 -22.62
CA HIS A 285 -45.81 16.96 -21.61
C HIS A 285 -46.43 18.36 -21.71
N GLU A 286 -45.61 19.40 -21.89
CA GLU A 286 -46.08 20.77 -22.11
C GLU A 286 -46.94 20.89 -23.38
N GLN A 287 -46.51 20.30 -24.50
CA GLN A 287 -47.29 20.26 -25.73
C GLN A 287 -48.64 19.54 -25.54
N PHE A 288 -48.63 18.41 -24.82
CA PHE A 288 -49.85 17.68 -24.48
C PHE A 288 -50.81 18.53 -23.63
N MET A 289 -50.30 19.24 -22.62
CA MET A 289 -51.08 20.15 -21.78
C MET A 289 -51.67 21.31 -22.58
N GLN A 290 -50.92 21.90 -23.51
CA GLN A 290 -51.42 22.95 -24.41
C GLN A 290 -52.58 22.44 -25.29
N MET A 291 -52.43 21.24 -25.87
CA MET A 291 -53.49 20.61 -26.67
C MET A 291 -54.74 20.32 -25.84
N MET A 292 -54.59 19.79 -24.63
CA MET A 292 -55.70 19.55 -23.69
C MET A 292 -56.43 20.85 -23.31
N MET A 293 -55.69 21.92 -23.01
CA MET A 293 -56.27 23.22 -22.68
C MET A 293 -57.09 23.79 -23.85
N LEU A 294 -56.61 23.62 -25.09
CA LEU A 294 -57.34 24.05 -26.29
C LEU A 294 -58.63 23.26 -26.51
N LEU A 295 -58.63 21.95 -26.25
CA LEU A 295 -59.82 21.10 -26.33
C LEU A 295 -60.85 21.45 -25.24
N VAL A 296 -60.42 21.66 -23.99
CA VAL A 296 -61.30 22.06 -22.89
C VAL A 296 -61.87 23.47 -23.12
N GLY A 297 -61.04 24.41 -23.59
CA GLY A 297 -61.46 25.78 -23.89
C GLY A 297 -62.48 25.87 -25.04
N LYS A 298 -62.36 25.00 -26.05
CA LYS A 298 -63.30 24.96 -27.20
C LYS A 298 -64.70 24.47 -26.83
N ASN A 299 -64.83 23.67 -25.76
CA ASN A 299 -66.13 23.20 -25.27
C ASN A 299 -66.77 24.16 -24.25
N GLY A 300 -66.02 25.17 -23.81
CA GLY A 300 -66.42 26.10 -22.76
C GLY A 300 -66.83 27.49 -23.24
N SER A 301 -66.91 27.78 -24.54
CA SER A 301 -67.47 29.07 -24.99
C SER A 301 -69.00 29.01 -24.90
N PRO A 302 -69.65 29.63 -23.91
CA PRO A 302 -71.10 29.76 -23.92
C PRO A 302 -71.43 30.62 -25.15
N GLN A 303 -72.10 30.02 -26.11
CA GLN A 303 -72.72 30.76 -27.21
C GLN A 303 -73.58 31.84 -26.54
N PRO A 304 -73.34 33.16 -26.77
CA PRO A 304 -74.23 34.17 -26.25
C PRO A 304 -75.59 33.86 -26.85
N ARG A 305 -76.52 33.42 -26.00
CA ARG A 305 -77.92 33.35 -26.39
C ARG A 305 -78.33 34.79 -26.59
N ASP A 306 -78.42 35.20 -27.84
CA ASP A 306 -79.09 36.43 -28.25
C ASP A 306 -80.52 36.37 -27.71
N THR A 307 -80.73 36.95 -26.53
CA THR A 307 -82.06 37.29 -26.05
C THR A 307 -82.38 38.66 -26.58
N GLU A 308 -83.13 38.65 -27.68
CA GLU A 308 -83.87 39.78 -28.24
C GLU A 308 -84.71 40.48 -27.16
N CYS A 309 -84.60 41.80 -27.10
CA CYS A 309 -85.65 42.73 -26.66
C CYS A 309 -85.49 44.04 -27.43
#